data_AF-A0A645GKZ9-F1
#
_entry.id   AF-A0A645GKZ9-F1
#
_cell.length_a   1.000
_cell.length_b   1.000
_cell.length_c   1.000
_cell.angle_alpha   90.00
_cell.angle_beta   90.00
_cell.angle_gamma   90.00
#
_symmetry.space_group_name_H-M   'P 1'
#
loop_
_entity.id
_entity.type
_entity.pdbx_description
1 polymer ?
#
loop_
_entity_poly.entity_id
_entity_poly.type
_entity_poly.pdbx_seq_one_letter_code
_entity_poly.pdbx_strand_id
1 'polypeptide(L)'
;MFVVHGDREVAPFFAQTIQGMGFTAHAPQYTEVYDLASCQQLQTGYLPERKAKTVEGTKVSSSYERLVSVGQLVVEAIKRSRGRDNKSLANFADQLKKVLEKWEV
;
A
#
# COMPACT_ATOMS: atom_id res chain seq x y z
N MET A 1 -10.32 -15.69 -23.19
CA MET A 1 -10.45 -15.52 -21.73
C MET A 1 -9.75 -14.24 -21.30
N PHE A 2 -10.24 -13.57 -20.25
CA PHE A 2 -9.59 -12.36 -19.74
C PHE A 2 -8.84 -12.63 -18.45
N VAL A 3 -7.62 -12.09 -18.36
CA VAL A 3 -6.77 -12.15 -17.18
C VAL A 3 -6.72 -10.76 -16.55
N VAL A 4 -7.19 -10.66 -15.31
CA VAL A 4 -7.20 -9.41 -14.56
C VAL A 4 -6.45 -9.61 -13.24
N HIS A 5 -5.52 -8.71 -12.93
CA HIS A 5 -4.74 -8.72 -11.71
C HIS A 5 -4.45 -7.28 -11.26
N GLY A 6 -4.32 -7.05 -9.95
CA GLY A 6 -4.03 -5.72 -9.39
C GLY A 6 -2.58 -5.25 -9.61
N ASP A 7 -1.70 -6.18 -9.98
CA ASP A 7 -0.33 -5.90 -10.41
C ASP A 7 -0.25 -5.83 -11.93
N ARG A 8 0.27 -4.70 -12.43
CA ARG A 8 0.40 -4.35 -13.84
C ARG A 8 1.22 -5.35 -14.65
N GLU A 9 2.21 -6.01 -14.06
CA GLU A 9 3.11 -6.92 -14.78
C GLU A 9 2.59 -8.36 -14.80
N VAL A 10 1.80 -8.75 -13.80
CA VAL A 10 1.33 -10.13 -13.62
C VAL A 10 0.27 -10.51 -14.64
N ALA A 11 -0.71 -9.64 -14.90
CA ALA A 11 -1.79 -9.97 -15.84
C ALA A 11 -1.29 -10.24 -17.28
N PRO A 12 -0.44 -9.39 -17.89
CA PRO A 12 0.14 -9.67 -19.21
C PRO A 12 1.00 -10.93 -19.23
N PHE A 13 1.85 -11.13 -18.22
CA PHE A 13 2.72 -12.32 -18.12
C PHE A 13 1.91 -13.62 -18.04
N PHE A 14 0.86 -13.62 -17.22
CA PHE A 14 0.01 -14.79 -17.06
C PHE A 14 -0.85 -15.05 -18.31
N ALA A 15 -1.36 -14.00 -18.97
CA ALA A 15 -2.03 -14.14 -20.26
C ALA A 15 -1.11 -14.77 -21.32
N GLN A 16 0.16 -14.34 -21.39
CA GLN A 16 1.16 -14.93 -22.29
C GLN A 16 1.44 -16.41 -21.96
N THR A 17 1.49 -16.75 -20.67
CA THR A 17 1.66 -18.14 -20.23
C THR A 17 0.50 -19.03 -20.72
N ILE A 18 -0.74 -18.55 -20.58
CA ILE A 18 -1.93 -19.26 -21.05
C ILE A 18 -1.96 -19.36 -22.58
N GLN A 19 -1.52 -18.31 -23.29
CA GLN A 19 -1.35 -18.36 -24.75
C GLN A 19 -0.34 -19.43 -25.17
N GLY A 20 0.76 -19.58 -24.43
CA GLY A 20 1.74 -20.66 -24.63
C GLY A 20 1.19 -22.08 -24.42
N MET A 21 0.07 -22.22 -23.70
CA MET A 21 -0.65 -23.48 -23.52
C MET A 21 -1.70 -23.74 -24.63
N GLY A 22 -1.79 -22.87 -25.64
CA GLY A 22 -2.70 -23.02 -26.78
C GLY A 22 -4.08 -22.39 -26.60
N PHE A 23 -4.28 -21.56 -25.56
CA PHE A 23 -5.56 -20.90 -25.30
C PHE A 23 -5.53 -19.43 -25.68
N THR A 24 -6.66 -18.89 -26.15
CA THR A 24 -6.82 -17.45 -26.37
C THR A 24 -7.02 -16.73 -25.05
N ALA A 25 -6.00 -16.01 -24.57
CA ALA A 25 -6.06 -15.15 -23.40
C ALA A 25 -5.71 -13.71 -23.73
N HIS A 26 -6.31 -12.77 -23.00
CA HIS A 26 -6.08 -11.34 -23.13
C HIS A 26 -5.98 -10.68 -21.76
N ALA A 27 -5.10 -9.70 -21.60
CA ALA A 27 -4.95 -8.90 -20.39
C ALA A 27 -5.40 -7.46 -20.70
N PRO A 28 -6.67 -7.10 -20.44
CA PRO A 28 -7.21 -5.80 -20.78
C PRO A 28 -6.50 -4.67 -20.05
N GLN A 29 -6.27 -3.57 -20.75
CA GLN A 29 -5.79 -2.32 -20.15
C GLN A 29 -6.95 -1.55 -19.50
N TYR A 30 -6.62 -0.53 -18.70
CA TYR A 30 -7.63 0.34 -18.11
C TYR A 30 -8.42 1.05 -19.22
N THR A 31 -9.75 1.09 -19.08
CA THR A 31 -10.71 1.62 -20.09
C THR A 31 -10.69 0.95 -21.46
N GLU A 32 -10.12 -0.25 -21.59
CA GLU A 32 -10.20 -1.01 -22.83
C GLU A 32 -11.62 -1.54 -23.08
N VAL A 33 -12.08 -1.52 -24.34
CA VAL A 33 -13.39 -2.01 -24.74
C VAL A 33 -13.25 -3.18 -25.70
N TYR A 34 -13.92 -4.28 -25.38
CA TYR A 34 -13.91 -5.52 -26.16
C TYR A 34 -15.33 -5.92 -26.56
N ASP A 35 -15.48 -6.32 -27.82
CA ASP A 35 -16.66 -7.04 -28.28
C ASP A 35 -16.45 -8.55 -28.09
N LEU A 36 -17.30 -9.14 -27.26
CA LEU A 36 -17.25 -10.56 -26.94
C LEU A 36 -17.86 -11.44 -28.02
N ALA A 37 -18.75 -10.91 -28.85
CA ALA A 37 -19.41 -11.67 -29.91
C ALA A 37 -18.48 -11.86 -31.11
N SER A 38 -17.78 -10.80 -31.52
CA SER A 38 -16.79 -10.86 -32.60
C SER A 38 -15.38 -11.22 -32.15
N CYS A 39 -15.14 -11.31 -30.82
CA CYS A 39 -13.81 -11.52 -30.24
C CYS A 39 -12.79 -10.46 -30.69
N GLN A 40 -13.22 -9.20 -30.80
CA GLN A 40 -12.37 -8.11 -31.26
C GLN A 40 -12.32 -6.95 -30.26
N GLN A 41 -11.15 -6.32 -30.20
CA GLN A 41 -10.94 -5.10 -29.44
C GLN A 41 -11.55 -3.92 -30.22
N LEU A 42 -12.43 -3.16 -29.57
CA LEU A 42 -13.06 -1.98 -30.16
C LEU A 42 -12.29 -0.69 -29.83
N GLN A 43 -11.76 -0.60 -28.61
CA GLN A 43 -11.02 0.57 -28.15
C GLN A 43 -9.83 0.15 -27.30
N THR A 44 -8.67 0.70 -27.64
CA THR A 44 -7.45 0.54 -26.84
C THR A 44 -7.57 1.31 -25.53
N GLY A 45 -7.37 0.59 -24.42
CA GLY A 45 -7.21 1.19 -23.11
C GLY A 45 -5.84 1.85 -22.95
N TYR A 46 -5.56 2.34 -21.75
CA TYR A 46 -4.23 2.80 -21.40
C TYR A 46 -3.78 2.14 -20.11
N LEU A 47 -2.47 2.16 -19.86
CA LEU A 47 -1.96 1.79 -18.56
C LEU A 47 -1.87 3.05 -17.71
N PRO A 48 -2.65 3.17 -16.61
CA PRO A 48 -2.55 4.31 -15.73
C PRO A 48 -1.09 4.50 -15.30
N GLU A 49 -0.63 5.75 -15.25
CA GLU A 49 0.68 6.04 -14.71
C GLU A 49 0.80 5.33 -13.36
N ARG A 50 1.93 4.65 -13.15
CA ARG A 50 2.27 4.22 -11.79
C ARG A 50 2.26 5.52 -11.00
N LYS A 51 1.28 5.70 -10.09
CA LYS A 51 1.57 6.49 -8.90
C LYS A 51 2.85 5.87 -8.40
N ALA A 52 3.95 6.62 -8.46
CA ALA A 52 5.25 6.11 -8.06
C ALA A 52 5.02 5.51 -6.67
N LYS A 53 5.00 4.17 -6.60
CA LYS A 53 5.34 3.51 -5.35
C LYS A 53 6.76 4.00 -5.18
N THR A 54 6.98 4.90 -4.24
CA THR A 54 8.31 5.30 -3.81
C THR A 54 9.11 4.02 -3.71
N VAL A 55 9.98 3.80 -4.69
CA VAL A 55 10.96 2.72 -4.68
C VAL A 55 12.07 3.23 -3.76
N GLU A 56 11.72 3.38 -2.48
CA GLU A 56 12.64 3.69 -1.40
C GLU A 56 12.15 2.92 -0.17
N GLY A 57 12.93 1.92 0.21
CA GLY A 57 12.75 1.19 1.44
C GLY A 57 12.50 -0.30 1.21
N THR A 58 13.53 -1.10 1.45
CA THR A 58 13.42 -2.40 2.13
C THR A 58 12.06 -2.54 2.81
N LYS A 59 11.24 -3.55 2.45
CA LYS A 59 9.97 -3.84 3.12
C LYS A 59 10.16 -3.61 4.61
N VAL A 60 9.63 -2.49 5.09
CA VAL A 60 9.80 -2.10 6.47
C VAL A 60 9.11 -3.20 7.27
N SER A 61 9.81 -3.78 8.24
CA SER A 61 9.26 -4.90 9.01
C SER A 61 7.89 -4.48 9.55
N SER A 62 6.89 -5.35 9.46
CA SER A 62 5.54 -5.09 9.99
C SER A 62 5.59 -4.68 11.47
N SER A 63 6.59 -5.18 12.21
CA SER A 63 6.88 -4.76 13.58
C SER A 63 7.34 -3.31 13.70
N TYR A 64 8.17 -2.82 12.77
CA TYR A 64 8.59 -1.43 12.72
C TYR A 64 7.44 -0.52 12.29
N GLU A 65 6.65 -0.90 11.29
CA GLU A 65 5.47 -0.13 10.89
C GLU A 65 4.47 0.00 12.05
N ARG A 66 4.29 -1.07 12.82
CA ARG A 66 3.50 -1.04 14.05
C ARG A 66 4.08 -0.08 15.09
N LEU A 67 5.40 -0.06 15.28
CA LEU A 67 6.06 0.87 16.20
C LEU A 67 5.82 2.32 15.78
N VAL A 68 5.99 2.63 14.49
CA VAL A 68 5.73 3.97 13.93
C VAL A 68 4.27 4.37 14.13
N SER A 69 3.33 3.45 13.87
CA SER A 69 1.90 3.71 14.08
C SER A 69 1.57 4.03 15.55
N VAL A 70 2.13 3.27 16.49
CA VAL A 70 1.96 3.55 17.93
C VAL A 70 2.60 4.89 18.30
N GLY A 71 3.77 5.23 17.73
CA GLY A 71 4.41 6.53 17.94
C GLY A 71 3.53 7.71 17.49
N GLN A 72 2.84 7.58 16.36
CA GLN A 72 1.88 8.58 15.90
C GLN A 72 0.70 8.75 16.87
N LEU A 73 0.17 7.66 17.44
CA LEU A 73 -0.89 7.74 18.45
C LEU A 73 -0.43 8.49 19.72
N VAL A 74 0.83 8.32 20.12
CA VAL A 74 1.42 9.06 21.24
C VAL A 74 1.47 10.56 20.93
N VAL A 75 1.91 10.94 19.73
CA VAL A 75 1.93 12.35 19.28
C VAL A 75 0.51 12.95 19.32
N GLU A 76 -0.50 12.24 18.83
CA GLU A 76 -1.89 12.69 18.88
C GLU A 76 -2.43 12.77 20.32
N ALA A 77 -2.01 11.89 21.22
CA ALA A 77 -2.34 11.99 22.64
C ALA A 77 -1.71 13.24 23.29
N ILE A 78 -0.48 13.58 22.93
CA ILE A 78 0.20 14.81 23.38
C ILE A 78 -0.54 16.06 22.85
N LYS A 79 -0.95 16.08 21.57
CA LYS A 79 -1.73 17.20 21.04
C LYS A 79 -3.04 17.40 21.81
N ARG A 80 -3.74 16.30 22.12
CA ARG A 80 -4.99 16.31 22.91
C ARG A 80 -4.80 16.64 24.38
N SER A 81 -3.59 16.57 24.93
CA SER A 81 -3.32 16.93 26.33
C SER A 81 -3.16 18.44 26.54
N ARG A 82 -3.13 19.23 25.46
CA ARG A 82 -3.10 20.70 25.54
C ARG A 82 -4.27 21.21 26.39
N GLY A 83 -3.95 22.02 27.41
CA GLY A 83 -4.95 22.58 28.34
C GLY A 83 -5.20 21.74 29.59
N ARG A 84 -4.51 20.59 29.77
CA ARG A 84 -4.47 19.88 31.06
C ARG A 84 -3.63 20.63 32.09
N ASP A 85 -3.78 20.27 33.36
CA ASP A 85 -2.98 20.83 34.44
C ASP A 85 -1.50 20.43 34.34
N ASN A 86 -0.62 21.30 34.83
CA ASN A 86 0.83 21.13 34.72
C ASN A 86 1.34 19.84 35.40
N LYS A 87 0.69 19.39 36.48
CA LYS A 87 1.10 18.18 37.19
C LYS A 87 0.82 16.93 36.35
N SER A 88 -0.35 16.86 35.73
CA SER A 88 -0.70 15.79 34.80
C SER A 88 0.20 15.76 33.55
N LEU A 89 0.57 16.93 33.02
CA LEU A 89 1.50 17.04 31.89
C LEU A 89 2.91 16.56 32.26
N ALA A 90 3.44 16.99 33.41
CA ALA A 90 4.75 16.55 33.91
C ALA A 90 4.77 15.03 34.12
N ASN A 91 3.75 14.49 34.80
CA ASN A 91 3.63 13.05 35.00
C ASN A 91 3.57 12.26 33.68
N PHE A 92 2.88 12.79 32.66
CA PHE A 92 2.80 12.13 31.36
C PHE A 92 4.16 12.12 30.64
N ALA A 93 4.90 13.23 30.69
CA ALA A 93 6.25 13.31 30.15
C ALA A 93 7.22 12.34 30.86
N ASP A 94 7.17 12.27 32.19
CA ASP A 94 8.01 11.36 32.98
C ASP A 94 7.73 9.88 32.65
N GLN A 95 6.46 9.52 32.41
CA GLN A 95 6.09 8.17 31.99
C GLN A 95 6.65 7.84 30.59
N LEU A 96 6.54 8.75 29.63
CA LEU A 96 7.10 8.55 28.29
C LEU A 96 8.63 8.41 28.35
N LYS A 97 9.30 9.24 29.15
CA LYS A 97 10.75 9.18 29.34
C LYS A 97 11.19 7.82 29.89
N LYS A 98 10.56 7.31 30.94
CA LYS A 98 10.85 5.98 31.51
C LYS A 98 10.69 4.85 30.50
N VAL A 99 9.71 4.95 29.61
CA VAL A 99 9.53 3.96 28.54
C VAL A 99 10.68 4.04 27.55
N LEU A 100 11.07 5.23 27.10
CA LEU A 100 12.18 5.41 26.15
C LEU A 100 13.52 4.94 26.73
N GLU A 101 13.83 5.31 27.97
CA GLU A 101 15.04 4.88 28.69
C GLU A 101 15.18 3.35 28.78
N LYS A 102 14.08 2.60 28.74
CA LYS A 102 14.12 1.13 28.74
C LYS A 102 14.62 0.54 27.41
N TRP A 103 14.49 1.29 26.31
CA TRP A 103 14.84 0.83 24.96
C TRP A 103 16.14 1.45 24.44
N GLU A 104 16.60 2.56 25.01
CA GLU A 104 17.96 3.06 24.82
C GLU A 104 18.92 2.19 25.65
N VAL A 105 19.54 1.20 24.99
CA VAL A 105 20.71 0.46 25.51
C VAL A 105 21.97 1.22 25.19
#